data_AF-A0A449BE28-F1
#
_entry.id   AF-A0A449BE28-F1
#
_cell.length_a   1.000
_cell.length_b   1.000
_cell.length_c   1.000
_cell.angle_alpha   90.00
_cell.angle_beta   90.00
_cell.angle_gamma   90.00
#
_symmetry.space_group_name_H-M   'P 1'
#
loop_
_entity.id
_entity.type
_entity.pdbx_description
1 polymer ?
#
loop_
_entity_poly.entity_id
_entity_poly.type
_entity_poly.pdbx_seq_one_letter_code
_entity_poly.pdbx_strand_id
1 'polypeptide(L)'
;MPRYEIDSKITVLKKEYNVKDIVEVLSNNPANKTLEFFQTIGLSFPRELRINQLRDVLRMPVLLTREERASLADEMNYRLSWFNQFTETQLVNLFSFFKDTDLDKKYLEHLWLAMIEHMTDKKISEHDFERFIKESTEHSKKNGIKLQNVIDYNKTINPLFFDQKGKIDGLKPDVFRPVLYKSSTITEIRELGLKYDVNVPKRLRKNELIDIIVAELKERGEYTKETEDKLNSMNILLIQRFAINNKIKASTELKKEEVIEYILSNANETREAYFVPSSSVYEVEASDIGEAMPEVIEKPIVIEEEPVVEEPVEEEVKAEPVVEEEIKQEPIVKEVIIEKVIEKEVPTKVATIDEETLNRILSKSDSTLRKEKKFRVEEVEEVRLNTVEYYGKKPKQYVIELNDKDTGIESVEPKEVDNKVYQVELTNYDVEKKRKFSFGRFLLKLFLIILLIALIILLIATIYVWVTPTAPTSGVFQKIEDFLNGIFKANSLQWLRDTFHKLIGTK
;
A
#
# COMPACT_ATOMS: atom_id res chain seq x y z
N MET A 1 -7.74 -22.52 -14.77
CA MET A 1 -8.05 -22.15 -16.17
C MET A 1 -6.76 -21.75 -16.87
N PRO A 2 -6.65 -21.82 -18.21
CA PRO A 2 -5.49 -21.30 -18.91
C PRO A 2 -5.39 -19.79 -18.67
N ARG A 3 -4.22 -19.32 -18.25
CA ARG A 3 -3.89 -17.88 -18.23
C ARG A 3 -3.67 -17.40 -19.66
N TYR A 4 -3.89 -16.11 -19.91
CA TYR A 4 -3.42 -15.50 -21.15
C TYR A 4 -1.91 -15.30 -21.05
N GLU A 5 -1.15 -15.84 -22.01
CA GLU A 5 0.27 -15.53 -22.14
C GLU A 5 0.44 -14.20 -22.91
N ILE A 6 1.44 -13.40 -22.57
CA ILE A 6 1.59 -12.04 -23.13
C ILE A 6 1.74 -12.05 -24.66
N ASP A 7 2.45 -13.04 -25.22
CA ASP A 7 2.63 -13.19 -26.67
C ASP A 7 1.50 -14.02 -27.35
N SER A 8 0.41 -14.32 -26.63
CA SER A 8 -0.76 -15.03 -27.17
C SER A 8 -1.72 -14.12 -27.95
N LYS A 9 -2.79 -14.72 -28.50
CA LYS A 9 -3.85 -14.00 -29.23
C LYS A 9 -5.19 -14.15 -28.52
N ILE A 10 -6.01 -13.11 -28.63
CA ILE A 10 -7.42 -13.10 -28.22
C ILE A 10 -8.32 -12.69 -29.39
N THR A 11 -9.49 -13.30 -29.48
CA THR A 11 -10.47 -13.00 -30.53
C THR A 11 -11.61 -12.18 -29.96
N VAL A 12 -11.88 -11.01 -30.54
CA VAL A 12 -12.98 -10.11 -30.15
C VAL A 12 -13.70 -9.62 -31.40
N LEU A 13 -15.02 -9.79 -31.47
CA LEU A 13 -15.85 -9.54 -32.66
C LEU A 13 -15.29 -10.18 -33.94
N LYS A 14 -14.80 -11.42 -33.83
CA LYS A 14 -14.16 -12.20 -34.92
C LYS A 14 -12.88 -11.58 -35.48
N LYS A 15 -12.26 -10.63 -34.77
CA LYS A 15 -10.92 -10.11 -35.07
C LYS A 15 -9.92 -10.70 -34.09
N GLU A 16 -8.78 -11.18 -34.58
CA GLU A 16 -7.65 -11.51 -33.73
C GLU A 16 -6.90 -10.24 -33.33
N TYR A 17 -6.50 -10.19 -32.07
CA TYR A 17 -5.58 -9.20 -31.50
C TYR A 17 -4.45 -9.93 -30.79
N ASN A 18 -3.23 -9.36 -30.81
CA ASN A 18 -2.16 -9.81 -29.94
C ASN A 18 -2.41 -9.29 -28.51
N VAL A 19 -2.24 -10.13 -27.50
CA VAL A 19 -2.48 -9.75 -26.09
C VAL A 19 -1.50 -8.66 -25.65
N LYS A 20 -0.24 -8.70 -26.09
CA LYS A 20 0.79 -7.68 -25.85
C LYS A 20 0.37 -6.29 -26.35
N ASP A 21 -0.12 -6.22 -27.58
CA ASP A 21 -0.55 -4.98 -28.22
C ASP A 21 -1.76 -4.37 -27.48
N ILE A 22 -2.69 -5.21 -27.01
CA ILE A 22 -3.81 -4.78 -26.16
C ILE A 22 -3.27 -4.27 -24.82
N VAL A 23 -2.47 -5.06 -24.12
CA VAL A 23 -1.95 -4.73 -22.79
C VAL A 23 -1.18 -3.40 -22.84
N GLU A 24 -0.35 -3.16 -23.85
CA GLU A 24 0.37 -1.89 -23.99
C GLU A 24 -0.57 -0.67 -24.16
N VAL A 25 -1.61 -0.76 -25.00
CA VAL A 25 -2.55 0.37 -25.17
C VAL A 25 -3.49 0.56 -23.96
N LEU A 26 -3.85 -0.52 -23.25
CA LEU A 26 -4.68 -0.43 -22.04
C LEU A 26 -3.88 0.09 -20.84
N SER A 27 -2.62 -0.32 -20.65
CA SER A 27 -1.70 0.24 -19.65
C SER A 27 -1.47 1.74 -19.85
N ASN A 28 -1.56 2.22 -21.08
CA ASN A 28 -1.45 3.63 -21.44
C ASN A 28 -2.75 4.45 -21.27
N ASN A 29 -3.91 3.80 -21.06
CA ASN A 29 -5.19 4.49 -20.98
C ASN A 29 -5.31 5.34 -19.69
N PRO A 30 -5.84 6.57 -19.72
CA PRO A 30 -6.01 7.40 -18.53
C PRO A 30 -6.81 6.71 -17.43
N ALA A 31 -6.34 6.76 -16.18
CA ALA A 31 -6.94 6.04 -15.06
C ALA A 31 -8.43 6.40 -14.86
N ASN A 32 -8.80 7.66 -15.07
CA ASN A 32 -10.19 8.12 -15.04
C ASN A 32 -11.06 7.49 -16.16
N LYS A 33 -10.50 7.25 -17.36
CA LYS A 33 -11.21 6.60 -18.46
C LYS A 33 -11.35 5.10 -18.26
N THR A 34 -10.35 4.48 -17.63
CA THR A 34 -10.44 3.09 -17.14
C THR A 34 -11.55 2.94 -16.08
N LEU A 35 -11.60 3.84 -15.10
CA LEU A 35 -12.66 3.90 -14.09
C LEU A 35 -14.05 4.06 -14.72
N GLU A 36 -14.21 5.05 -15.60
CA GLU A 36 -15.46 5.36 -16.31
C GLU A 36 -15.97 4.20 -17.16
N PHE A 37 -15.08 3.49 -17.87
CA PHE A 37 -15.44 2.31 -18.66
C PHE A 37 -15.98 1.17 -17.78
N PHE A 38 -15.24 0.78 -16.75
CA PHE A 38 -15.61 -0.36 -15.90
C PHE A 38 -16.86 -0.07 -15.05
N GLN A 39 -17.04 1.17 -14.58
CA GLN A 39 -18.29 1.61 -13.94
C GLN A 39 -19.47 1.56 -14.92
N THR A 40 -19.28 1.94 -16.20
CA THR A 40 -20.33 1.92 -17.23
C THR A 40 -20.80 0.50 -17.54
N ILE A 41 -19.90 -0.49 -17.57
CA ILE A 41 -20.27 -1.90 -17.78
C ILE A 41 -20.61 -2.65 -16.49
N GLY A 42 -20.61 -1.97 -15.33
CA GLY A 42 -20.93 -2.57 -14.03
C GLY A 42 -19.94 -3.63 -13.54
N LEU A 43 -18.70 -3.65 -14.04
CA LEU A 43 -17.70 -4.66 -13.67
C LEU A 43 -16.78 -4.13 -12.55
N SER A 44 -16.62 -4.95 -11.51
CA SER A 44 -15.65 -4.76 -10.43
C SER A 44 -14.81 -6.03 -10.23
N PHE A 45 -13.66 -5.87 -9.58
CA PHE A 45 -12.62 -6.89 -9.44
C PHE A 45 -12.37 -7.20 -7.95
N PRO A 46 -12.11 -8.46 -7.55
CA PRO A 46 -11.70 -8.77 -6.19
C PRO A 46 -10.31 -8.17 -5.91
N ARG A 47 -10.10 -7.55 -4.75
CA ARG A 47 -8.82 -6.88 -4.41
C ARG A 47 -7.63 -7.83 -4.47
N GLU A 48 -7.84 -9.12 -4.18
CA GLU A 48 -6.82 -10.17 -4.30
C GLU A 48 -6.20 -10.26 -5.71
N LEU A 49 -6.96 -9.95 -6.77
CA LEU A 49 -6.44 -9.92 -8.15
C LEU A 49 -5.27 -8.94 -8.28
N ARG A 50 -5.43 -7.73 -7.72
CA ARG A 50 -4.39 -6.70 -7.72
C ARG A 50 -3.24 -7.09 -6.79
N ILE A 51 -3.54 -7.57 -5.59
CA ILE A 51 -2.55 -7.97 -4.57
C ILE A 51 -1.61 -9.06 -5.09
N ASN A 52 -2.15 -10.03 -5.84
CA ASN A 52 -1.33 -11.09 -6.44
C ASN A 52 -0.33 -10.53 -7.46
N GLN A 53 -0.78 -9.67 -8.39
CA GLN A 53 0.13 -9.04 -9.37
C GLN A 53 1.15 -8.11 -8.70
N LEU A 54 0.74 -7.36 -7.67
CA LEU A 54 1.65 -6.57 -6.85
C LEU A 54 2.74 -7.45 -6.20
N ARG A 55 2.37 -8.54 -5.53
CA ARG A 55 3.33 -9.45 -4.88
C ARG A 55 4.24 -10.16 -5.88
N ASP A 56 3.71 -10.67 -6.99
CA ASP A 56 4.47 -11.38 -8.02
C ASP A 56 5.53 -10.47 -8.69
N VAL A 57 5.21 -9.18 -8.87
CA VAL A 57 6.14 -8.20 -9.45
C VAL A 57 7.16 -7.68 -8.43
N LEU A 58 6.73 -7.40 -7.19
CA LEU A 58 7.58 -6.83 -6.13
C LEU A 58 8.50 -7.84 -5.43
N ARG A 59 8.22 -9.16 -5.52
CA ARG A 59 8.96 -10.20 -4.77
C ARG A 59 10.48 -10.17 -5.00
N MET A 60 10.94 -10.07 -6.24
CA MET A 60 12.39 -10.05 -6.52
C MET A 60 13.09 -8.78 -6.02
N PRO A 61 12.60 -7.55 -6.29
CA PRO A 61 13.14 -6.34 -5.66
C PRO A 61 13.19 -6.40 -4.13
N VAL A 62 12.15 -6.96 -3.48
CA VAL A 62 12.08 -7.09 -2.02
C VAL A 62 13.09 -8.11 -1.48
N LEU A 63 13.26 -9.25 -2.13
CA LEU A 63 14.27 -10.25 -1.74
C LEU A 63 15.69 -9.67 -1.81
N LEU A 64 16.07 -9.09 -2.95
CA LEU A 64 17.38 -8.44 -3.14
C LEU A 64 17.62 -7.33 -2.10
N THR A 65 16.60 -6.51 -1.82
CA THR A 65 16.69 -5.45 -0.80
C THR A 65 16.88 -6.01 0.62
N ARG A 66 16.31 -7.18 0.93
CA ARG A 66 16.53 -7.85 2.23
C ARG A 66 17.91 -8.46 2.32
N GLU A 67 18.41 -9.07 1.24
CA GLU A 67 19.78 -9.62 1.16
C GLU A 67 20.82 -8.50 1.35
N GLU A 68 20.69 -7.38 0.63
CA GLU A 68 21.55 -6.19 0.77
C GLU A 68 21.56 -5.60 2.19
N ARG A 69 20.48 -5.80 2.97
CA ARG A 69 20.28 -5.22 4.31
C ARG A 69 20.35 -6.25 5.44
N ALA A 70 20.68 -7.51 5.15
CA ALA A 70 20.68 -8.61 6.11
C ALA A 70 21.69 -8.43 7.25
N SER A 71 22.79 -7.71 7.01
CA SER A 71 23.85 -7.44 7.99
C SER A 71 23.57 -6.25 8.92
N LEU A 72 22.45 -5.55 8.76
CA LEU A 72 22.12 -4.34 9.50
C LEU A 72 20.83 -4.49 10.31
N ALA A 73 20.81 -3.90 11.50
CA ALA A 73 19.60 -3.70 12.30
C ALA A 73 18.73 -2.58 11.68
N ASP A 74 18.20 -2.85 10.50
CA ASP A 74 17.50 -1.89 9.63
C ASP A 74 15.98 -2.02 9.76
N GLU A 75 15.31 -0.91 10.08
CA GLU A 75 13.85 -0.81 10.10
C GLU A 75 13.25 -1.25 8.76
N MET A 76 13.85 -0.91 7.62
CA MET A 76 13.35 -1.32 6.31
C MET A 76 13.42 -2.83 6.11
N ASN A 77 14.50 -3.48 6.56
CA ASN A 77 14.62 -4.94 6.47
C ASN A 77 13.56 -5.63 7.35
N TYR A 78 13.32 -5.12 8.56
CA TYR A 78 12.25 -5.62 9.43
C TYR A 78 10.85 -5.34 8.86
N ARG A 79 10.60 -4.16 8.28
CA ARG A 79 9.32 -3.88 7.60
C ARG A 79 9.09 -4.87 6.45
N LEU A 80 10.12 -5.16 5.66
CA LEU A 80 10.02 -6.05 4.50
C LEU A 80 9.85 -7.54 4.84
N SER A 81 10.16 -8.04 6.05
CA SER A 81 9.88 -9.45 6.39
C SER A 81 8.39 -9.78 6.30
N TRP A 82 7.53 -8.80 6.62
CA TRP A 82 6.07 -8.89 6.54
C TRP A 82 5.51 -8.88 5.09
N PHE A 83 6.35 -8.79 4.05
CA PHE A 83 5.94 -8.61 2.65
C PHE A 83 4.88 -9.60 2.14
N ASN A 84 5.01 -10.89 2.47
CA ASN A 84 4.03 -11.91 2.05
C ASN A 84 2.62 -11.63 2.61
N GLN A 85 2.53 -10.90 3.73
CA GLN A 85 1.29 -10.53 4.41
C GLN A 85 0.90 -9.06 4.21
N PHE A 86 1.67 -8.25 3.47
CA PHE A 86 1.37 -6.83 3.25
C PHE A 86 -0.03 -6.59 2.65
N THR A 87 -0.67 -5.49 3.07
CA THR A 87 -1.92 -5.00 2.48
C THR A 87 -1.71 -4.48 1.05
N GLU A 88 -2.80 -4.31 0.30
CA GLU A 88 -2.74 -3.68 -1.03
C GLU A 88 -2.07 -2.30 -1.01
N THR A 89 -2.42 -1.46 -0.03
CA THR A 89 -1.87 -0.10 0.12
C THR A 89 -0.37 -0.12 0.46
N GLN A 90 0.08 -1.04 1.31
CA GLN A 90 1.52 -1.20 1.60
C GLN A 90 2.30 -1.61 0.34
N LEU A 91 1.76 -2.54 -0.46
CA LEU A 91 2.36 -2.99 -1.71
C LEU A 91 2.43 -1.88 -2.76
N VAL A 92 1.35 -1.10 -2.95
CA VAL A 92 1.35 0.06 -3.86
C VAL A 92 2.36 1.12 -3.42
N ASN A 93 2.56 1.32 -2.11
CA ASN A 93 3.54 2.28 -1.60
C ASN A 93 5.01 1.86 -1.85
N LEU A 94 5.31 0.58 -2.07
CA LEU A 94 6.68 0.13 -2.39
C LEU A 94 7.21 0.69 -3.72
N PHE A 95 6.36 1.02 -4.69
CA PHE A 95 6.81 1.67 -5.93
C PHE A 95 7.42 3.07 -5.66
N SER A 96 6.94 3.77 -4.62
CA SER A 96 7.53 5.04 -4.14
C SER A 96 8.90 4.85 -3.47
N PHE A 97 9.22 3.64 -2.99
CA PHE A 97 10.53 3.28 -2.45
C PHE A 97 11.50 2.90 -3.57
N PHE A 98 11.10 1.98 -4.46
CA PHE A 98 11.96 1.48 -5.55
C PHE A 98 12.20 2.51 -6.68
N LYS A 99 11.17 3.28 -7.07
CA LYS A 99 11.23 4.32 -8.11
C LYS A 99 11.77 3.82 -9.47
N ASP A 100 11.50 2.55 -9.77
CA ASP A 100 11.92 1.87 -10.99
C ASP A 100 10.80 1.90 -12.04
N THR A 101 11.07 2.51 -13.19
CA THR A 101 10.10 2.65 -14.29
C THR A 101 9.83 1.35 -15.04
N ASP A 102 10.78 0.41 -15.04
CA ASP A 102 10.60 -0.90 -15.67
C ASP A 102 9.76 -1.81 -14.76
N LEU A 103 9.90 -1.64 -13.43
CA LEU A 103 9.02 -2.23 -12.42
C LEU A 103 7.59 -1.66 -12.49
N ASP A 104 7.43 -0.34 -12.62
CA ASP A 104 6.15 0.34 -12.87
C ASP A 104 5.46 -0.23 -14.12
N LYS A 105 6.20 -0.35 -15.24
CA LYS A 105 5.70 -0.92 -16.50
C LYS A 105 5.26 -2.38 -16.31
N LYS A 106 6.13 -3.23 -15.76
CA LYS A 106 5.85 -4.64 -15.52
C LYS A 106 4.61 -4.84 -14.65
N TYR A 107 4.42 -4.02 -13.62
CA TYR A 107 3.21 -4.05 -12.80
C TYR A 107 1.95 -3.77 -13.62
N LEU A 108 1.94 -2.72 -14.43
CA LEU A 108 0.77 -2.38 -15.24
C LEU A 108 0.49 -3.44 -16.31
N GLU A 109 1.51 -4.07 -16.90
CA GLU A 109 1.35 -5.19 -17.84
C GLU A 109 0.70 -6.39 -17.15
N HIS A 110 1.22 -6.80 -16.00
CA HIS A 110 0.68 -7.90 -15.18
C HIS A 110 -0.76 -7.64 -14.71
N LEU A 111 -1.06 -6.41 -14.24
CA LEU A 111 -2.39 -6.01 -13.81
C LEU A 111 -3.40 -6.10 -14.96
N TRP A 112 -3.06 -5.54 -16.12
CA TRP A 112 -3.97 -5.54 -17.27
C TRP A 112 -4.21 -6.92 -17.84
N LEU A 113 -3.18 -7.79 -17.88
CA LEU A 113 -3.33 -9.19 -18.26
C LEU A 113 -4.36 -9.91 -17.35
N ALA A 114 -4.22 -9.78 -16.03
CA ALA A 114 -5.15 -10.37 -15.06
C ALA A 114 -6.56 -9.74 -15.12
N MET A 115 -6.68 -8.46 -15.46
CA MET A 115 -7.98 -7.82 -15.70
C MET A 115 -8.65 -8.34 -16.98
N ILE A 116 -7.91 -8.58 -18.07
CA ILE A 116 -8.42 -9.18 -19.31
C ILE A 116 -8.87 -10.64 -19.09
N GLU A 117 -8.13 -11.42 -18.32
CA GLU A 117 -8.55 -12.76 -17.85
C GLU A 117 -9.91 -12.67 -17.13
N HIS A 118 -10.03 -11.77 -16.15
CA HIS A 118 -11.28 -11.60 -15.40
C HIS A 118 -12.45 -11.11 -16.27
N MET A 119 -12.20 -10.20 -17.21
CA MET A 119 -13.19 -9.74 -18.19
C MET A 119 -13.71 -10.89 -19.06
N THR A 120 -12.83 -11.83 -19.42
CA THR A 120 -13.18 -13.03 -20.21
C THR A 120 -13.97 -14.03 -19.36
N ASP A 121 -13.53 -14.33 -18.13
CA ASP A 121 -14.25 -15.21 -17.20
C ASP A 121 -15.66 -14.69 -16.88
N LYS A 122 -15.80 -13.36 -16.74
CA LYS A 122 -17.10 -12.68 -16.54
C LYS A 122 -17.91 -12.51 -17.82
N LYS A 123 -17.38 -12.92 -18.98
CA LYS A 123 -18.03 -12.88 -20.30
C LYS A 123 -18.60 -11.50 -20.63
N ILE A 124 -17.78 -10.46 -20.50
CA ILE A 124 -18.19 -9.11 -20.91
C ILE A 124 -18.58 -9.06 -22.39
N SER A 125 -19.42 -8.10 -22.73
CA SER A 125 -19.80 -7.79 -24.12
C SER A 125 -18.56 -7.55 -25.00
N GLU A 126 -18.40 -8.37 -26.05
CA GLU A 126 -17.34 -8.18 -27.05
C GLU A 126 -17.42 -6.80 -27.72
N HIS A 127 -18.61 -6.20 -27.82
CA HIS A 127 -18.79 -4.84 -28.35
C HIS A 127 -18.23 -3.76 -27.42
N ASP A 128 -18.39 -3.92 -26.10
CA ASP A 128 -17.83 -2.99 -25.12
C ASP A 128 -16.31 -3.14 -25.02
N PHE A 129 -15.80 -4.38 -25.11
CA PHE A 129 -14.36 -4.62 -25.13
C PHE A 129 -13.69 -4.10 -26.42
N GLU A 130 -14.28 -4.34 -27.59
CA GLU A 130 -13.74 -3.85 -28.88
C GLU A 130 -13.79 -2.31 -28.97
N ARG A 131 -14.81 -1.67 -28.37
CA ARG A 131 -14.86 -0.22 -28.18
C ARG A 131 -13.70 0.26 -27.30
N PHE A 132 -13.48 -0.36 -26.14
CA PHE A 132 -12.45 0.05 -25.19
C PHE A 132 -11.02 -0.12 -25.74
N ILE A 133 -10.77 -1.20 -26.49
CA ILE A 133 -9.50 -1.42 -27.22
C ILE A 133 -9.30 -0.30 -28.26
N LYS A 134 -10.32 0.07 -29.05
CA LYS A 134 -10.24 1.18 -30.02
C LYS A 134 -9.94 2.51 -29.34
N GLU A 135 -10.71 2.89 -28.32
CA GLU A 135 -10.55 4.18 -27.62
C GLU A 135 -9.14 4.31 -27.01
N SER A 136 -8.62 3.24 -26.40
CA SER A 136 -7.27 3.18 -25.84
C SER A 136 -6.18 3.20 -26.92
N THR A 137 -6.42 2.56 -28.07
CA THR A 137 -5.53 2.61 -29.25
C THR A 137 -5.48 4.01 -29.85
N GLU A 138 -6.61 4.70 -29.97
CA GLU A 138 -6.70 6.07 -30.47
C GLU A 138 -6.06 7.08 -29.51
N HIS A 139 -6.24 6.89 -28.20
CA HIS A 139 -5.53 7.64 -27.18
C HIS A 139 -4.01 7.51 -27.33
N SER A 140 -3.52 6.28 -27.45
CA SER A 140 -2.10 5.96 -27.57
C SER A 140 -1.48 6.51 -28.86
N LYS A 141 -2.20 6.45 -29.98
CA LYS A 141 -1.78 7.06 -31.26
C LYS A 141 -1.74 8.60 -31.20
N LYS A 142 -2.64 9.22 -30.43
CA LYS A 142 -2.75 10.68 -30.34
C LYS A 142 -1.73 11.31 -29.38
N ASN A 143 -1.50 10.67 -28.24
CA ASN A 143 -0.72 11.24 -27.13
C ASN A 143 0.65 10.56 -26.93
N GLY A 144 0.92 9.49 -27.67
CA GLY A 144 2.07 8.59 -27.44
C GLY A 144 1.81 7.59 -26.31
N ILE A 145 2.78 6.70 -26.11
CA ILE A 145 2.80 5.79 -24.96
C ILE A 145 3.56 6.48 -23.83
N LYS A 146 2.84 6.83 -22.76
CA LYS A 146 3.38 7.45 -21.55
C LYS A 146 2.54 7.00 -20.35
N LEU A 147 3.08 6.03 -19.62
CA LEU A 147 2.47 5.51 -18.39
C LEU A 147 2.26 6.65 -17.37
N GLN A 148 1.17 6.54 -16.62
CA GLN A 148 0.89 7.39 -15.46
C GLN A 148 1.69 6.89 -14.25
N ASN A 149 1.88 7.72 -13.23
CA ASN A 149 2.47 7.26 -11.97
C ASN A 149 1.59 6.14 -11.38
N VAL A 150 2.21 5.01 -11.00
CA VAL A 150 1.49 3.81 -10.54
C VAL A 150 0.67 4.04 -9.27
N ILE A 151 1.07 4.94 -8.38
CA ILE A 151 0.33 5.25 -7.15
C ILE A 151 -0.91 6.08 -7.47
N ASP A 152 -0.78 7.15 -8.25
CA ASP A 152 -1.93 7.94 -8.72
C ASP A 152 -2.90 7.09 -9.56
N TYR A 153 -2.38 6.21 -10.42
CA TYR A 153 -3.17 5.28 -11.23
C TYR A 153 -4.02 4.36 -10.34
N ASN A 154 -3.36 3.60 -9.45
CA ASN A 154 -4.04 2.69 -8.52
C ASN A 154 -5.06 3.42 -7.65
N LYS A 155 -4.71 4.61 -7.14
CA LYS A 155 -5.59 5.46 -6.34
C LYS A 155 -6.86 5.86 -7.10
N THR A 156 -6.75 6.21 -8.39
CA THR A 156 -7.91 6.51 -9.24
C THR A 156 -8.75 5.27 -9.53
N ILE A 157 -8.16 4.12 -9.82
CA ILE A 157 -8.91 2.87 -10.09
C ILE A 157 -9.31 2.08 -8.83
N ASN A 158 -9.04 2.58 -7.62
CA ASN A 158 -9.44 1.94 -6.36
C ASN A 158 -10.94 1.57 -6.28
N PRO A 159 -11.90 2.42 -6.72
CA PRO A 159 -13.33 2.11 -6.64
C PRO A 159 -13.78 0.93 -7.52
N LEU A 160 -12.92 0.42 -8.41
CA LEU A 160 -13.19 -0.80 -9.17
C LEU A 160 -12.89 -2.09 -8.39
N PHE A 161 -12.21 -2.00 -7.23
CA PHE A 161 -11.67 -3.15 -6.51
C PHE A 161 -12.32 -3.28 -5.13
N PHE A 162 -12.99 -4.40 -4.87
CA PHE A 162 -13.72 -4.68 -3.64
C PHE A 162 -12.99 -5.72 -2.76
N ASP A 163 -13.11 -5.58 -1.44
CA ASP A 163 -12.66 -6.61 -0.50
C ASP A 163 -13.69 -7.72 -0.36
N GLN A 164 -13.23 -8.94 -0.11
CA GLN A 164 -14.10 -10.06 0.26
C GLN A 164 -14.68 -9.82 1.67
N LYS A 165 -15.89 -10.32 1.94
CA LYS A 165 -16.57 -10.13 3.24
C LYS A 165 -15.65 -10.54 4.39
N GLY A 166 -15.50 -9.65 5.38
CA GLY A 166 -14.64 -9.90 6.54
C GLY A 166 -13.14 -9.73 6.25
N LYS A 167 -12.77 -9.02 5.17
CA LYS A 167 -11.42 -8.53 4.92
C LYS A 167 -11.41 -7.01 4.74
N ILE A 168 -10.26 -6.40 4.97
CA ILE A 168 -9.99 -4.99 4.66
C ILE A 168 -8.57 -4.88 4.08
N ASP A 169 -8.44 -4.12 2.99
CA ASP A 169 -7.20 -3.98 2.22
C ASP A 169 -6.53 -5.30 1.79
N GLY A 170 -7.37 -6.33 1.61
CA GLY A 170 -7.04 -7.70 1.23
C GLY A 170 -6.77 -8.69 2.37
N LEU A 171 -6.78 -8.25 3.64
CA LEU A 171 -6.42 -9.07 4.79
C LEU A 171 -7.62 -9.32 5.71
N LYS A 172 -7.70 -10.51 6.33
CA LYS A 172 -8.58 -10.75 7.48
C LYS A 172 -8.10 -9.89 8.69
N PRO A 173 -8.97 -9.43 9.61
CA PRO A 173 -8.61 -8.56 10.75
C PRO A 173 -7.62 -9.14 11.79
N ASP A 174 -7.38 -10.44 11.77
CA ASP A 174 -6.36 -11.15 12.56
C ASP A 174 -4.95 -10.94 12.00
N VAL A 175 -4.78 -10.95 10.67
CA VAL A 175 -3.50 -10.66 9.98
C VAL A 175 -3.25 -9.15 9.85
N PHE A 176 -4.30 -8.38 9.59
CA PHE A 176 -4.22 -6.91 9.39
C PHE A 176 -3.59 -6.17 10.58
N ARG A 177 -3.91 -6.61 11.81
CA ARG A 177 -3.43 -6.00 13.07
C ARG A 177 -1.90 -6.08 13.24
N PRO A 178 -1.27 -7.28 13.33
CA PRO A 178 0.18 -7.37 13.50
C PRO A 178 0.93 -6.81 12.29
N VAL A 179 0.45 -7.05 11.05
CA VAL A 179 1.08 -6.50 9.83
C VAL A 179 1.21 -4.98 9.93
N LEU A 180 0.12 -4.24 10.10
CA LEU A 180 0.18 -2.78 10.15
C LEU A 180 0.92 -2.28 11.39
N TYR A 181 0.76 -2.95 12.53
CA TYR A 181 1.44 -2.58 13.77
C TYR A 181 2.96 -2.65 13.66
N LYS A 182 3.48 -3.74 13.07
CA LYS A 182 4.91 -4.02 12.99
C LYS A 182 5.55 -3.36 11.77
N SER A 183 4.84 -3.27 10.63
CA SER A 183 5.42 -2.85 9.34
C SER A 183 4.93 -1.50 8.76
N SER A 184 4.05 -0.75 9.45
CA SER A 184 3.62 0.60 9.03
C SER A 184 3.77 1.67 10.12
N THR A 185 3.96 2.92 9.71
CA THR A 185 3.89 4.11 10.57
C THR A 185 2.44 4.51 10.85
N ILE A 186 2.20 5.27 11.93
CA ILE A 186 0.85 5.76 12.27
C ILE A 186 0.26 6.65 11.14
N THR A 187 1.12 7.32 10.34
CA THR A 187 0.67 8.11 9.18
C THR A 187 0.12 7.21 8.07
N GLU A 188 0.87 6.19 7.65
CA GLU A 188 0.43 5.23 6.61
C GLU A 188 -0.86 4.50 7.02
N ILE A 189 -0.99 4.14 8.31
CA ILE A 189 -2.21 3.50 8.84
C ILE A 189 -3.41 4.47 8.74
N ARG A 190 -3.25 5.76 9.07
CA ARG A 190 -4.33 6.76 8.91
C ARG A 190 -4.67 7.01 7.44
N GLU A 191 -3.68 6.98 6.54
CA GLU A 191 -3.90 7.12 5.10
C GLU A 191 -4.64 5.91 4.51
N LEU A 192 -4.38 4.70 5.01
CA LEU A 192 -5.18 3.51 4.74
C LEU A 192 -6.60 3.67 5.29
N GLY A 193 -6.79 4.19 6.51
CA GLY A 193 -8.13 4.48 7.05
C GLY A 193 -8.97 5.38 6.14
N LEU A 194 -8.34 6.41 5.55
CA LEU A 194 -8.98 7.30 4.57
C LEU A 194 -9.34 6.61 3.23
N LYS A 195 -8.77 5.44 2.90
CA LYS A 195 -9.17 4.63 1.73
C LYS A 195 -10.56 3.98 1.92
N TYR A 196 -10.97 3.79 3.18
CA TYR A 196 -12.25 3.18 3.59
C TYR A 196 -13.19 4.20 4.25
N ASP A 197 -13.05 5.48 3.89
CA ASP A 197 -13.77 6.65 4.45
C ASP A 197 -13.64 6.85 5.98
N VAL A 198 -12.75 6.12 6.66
CA VAL A 198 -12.52 6.25 8.10
C VAL A 198 -11.48 7.35 8.41
N ASN A 199 -11.97 8.56 8.66
CA ASN A 199 -11.14 9.68 9.10
C ASN A 199 -10.74 9.55 10.59
N VAL A 200 -9.67 8.79 10.87
CA VAL A 200 -9.19 8.54 12.24
C VAL A 200 -8.69 9.84 12.90
N PRO A 201 -9.15 10.19 14.11
CA PRO A 201 -8.66 11.34 14.85
C PRO A 201 -7.13 11.39 15.00
N LYS A 202 -6.54 12.59 14.99
CA LYS A 202 -5.11 12.77 15.29
C LYS A 202 -4.83 12.75 16.79
N ARG A 203 -5.84 13.04 17.62
CA ARG A 203 -5.76 13.10 19.08
C ARG A 203 -7.06 12.64 19.74
N LEU A 204 -6.92 12.08 20.93
CA LEU A 204 -8.01 11.74 21.85
C LEU A 204 -8.68 13.01 22.39
N ARG A 205 -10.00 12.94 22.56
CA ARG A 205 -10.81 13.93 23.28
C ARG A 205 -10.59 13.76 24.79
N LYS A 206 -10.97 14.78 25.58
CA LYS A 206 -10.80 14.77 27.04
C LYS A 206 -11.40 13.52 27.69
N ASN A 207 -12.64 13.18 27.32
CA ASN A 207 -13.36 12.05 27.92
C ASN A 207 -12.65 10.73 27.60
N GLU A 208 -12.30 10.50 26.33
CA GLU A 208 -11.59 9.29 25.90
C GLU A 208 -10.23 9.11 26.63
N LEU A 209 -9.53 10.21 26.93
CA LEU A 209 -8.31 10.17 27.76
C LEU A 209 -8.61 9.80 29.22
N ILE A 210 -9.75 10.26 29.78
CA ILE A 210 -10.21 9.87 31.12
C ILE A 210 -10.62 8.40 31.13
N ASP A 211 -11.34 7.93 30.11
CA ASP A 211 -11.82 6.55 29.99
C ASP A 211 -10.63 5.56 30.01
N ILE A 212 -9.54 5.88 29.27
CA ILE A 212 -8.28 5.10 29.29
C ILE A 212 -7.63 5.09 30.68
N ILE A 213 -7.58 6.24 31.36
CA ILE A 213 -7.01 6.34 32.72
C ILE A 213 -7.86 5.56 33.73
N VAL A 214 -9.18 5.65 33.61
CA VAL A 214 -10.15 4.94 34.46
C VAL A 214 -10.11 3.44 34.22
N ALA A 215 -9.89 2.98 32.98
CA ALA A 215 -9.71 1.57 32.66
C ALA A 215 -8.46 0.99 33.32
N GLU A 216 -7.30 1.65 33.18
CA GLU A 216 -6.06 1.18 33.81
C GLU A 216 -6.12 1.27 35.36
N LEU A 217 -6.76 2.29 35.93
CA LEU A 217 -7.04 2.33 37.37
C LEU A 217 -7.95 1.18 37.84
N LYS A 218 -8.91 0.73 37.02
CA LYS A 218 -9.79 -0.42 37.32
C LYS A 218 -9.00 -1.74 37.27
N GLU A 219 -8.16 -1.92 36.25
CA GLU A 219 -7.27 -3.10 36.12
C GLU A 219 -6.31 -3.24 37.30
N ARG A 220 -5.78 -2.13 37.81
CA ARG A 220 -4.89 -2.08 38.98
C ARG A 220 -5.60 -2.17 40.34
N GLY A 221 -6.94 -2.08 40.37
CA GLY A 221 -7.71 -1.97 41.62
C GLY A 221 -7.57 -0.62 42.34
N GLU A 222 -6.97 0.39 41.69
CA GLU A 222 -6.73 1.74 42.23
C GLU A 222 -7.92 2.71 41.98
N TYR A 223 -8.93 2.28 41.21
CA TYR A 223 -10.08 3.09 40.83
C TYR A 223 -11.01 3.44 42.01
N THR A 224 -11.31 4.73 42.15
CA THR A 224 -12.39 5.25 42.98
C THR A 224 -13.22 6.27 42.20
N LYS A 225 -14.52 6.34 42.47
CA LYS A 225 -15.43 7.28 41.79
C LYS A 225 -15.03 8.74 42.03
N GLU A 226 -14.55 9.08 43.22
CA GLU A 226 -13.99 10.41 43.52
C GLU A 226 -12.83 10.77 42.58
N THR A 227 -11.98 9.81 42.22
CA THR A 227 -10.88 10.02 41.26
C THR A 227 -11.41 10.28 39.85
N GLU A 228 -12.47 9.58 39.42
CA GLU A 228 -13.14 9.81 38.14
C GLU A 228 -13.84 11.18 38.07
N ASP A 229 -14.56 11.60 39.12
CA ASP A 229 -15.17 12.93 39.23
C ASP A 229 -14.08 14.04 39.23
N LYS A 230 -12.95 13.78 39.88
CA LYS A 230 -11.77 14.67 39.90
C LYS A 230 -11.10 14.77 38.53
N LEU A 231 -10.98 13.67 37.78
CA LEU A 231 -10.49 13.66 36.40
C LEU A 231 -11.46 14.42 35.46
N ASN A 232 -12.76 14.23 35.63
CA ASN A 232 -13.80 14.93 34.87
C ASN A 232 -13.81 16.45 35.11
N SER A 233 -13.40 16.95 36.27
CA SER A 233 -13.24 18.39 36.52
C SER A 233 -11.90 18.99 36.04
N MET A 234 -10.85 18.19 35.85
CA MET A 234 -9.53 18.66 35.42
C MET A 234 -9.47 19.17 33.96
N ASN A 235 -8.48 20.03 33.68
CA ASN A 235 -8.06 20.38 32.32
C ASN A 235 -7.10 19.30 31.76
N ILE A 236 -7.01 19.16 30.44
CA ILE A 236 -6.25 18.10 29.72
C ILE A 236 -4.79 17.99 30.20
N LEU A 237 -4.12 19.10 30.46
CA LEU A 237 -2.73 19.13 30.97
C LEU A 237 -2.60 18.57 32.39
N LEU A 238 -3.63 18.74 33.24
CA LEU A 238 -3.66 18.16 34.58
C LEU A 238 -3.98 16.66 34.54
N ILE A 239 -4.84 16.23 33.60
CA ILE A 239 -5.13 14.81 33.33
C ILE A 239 -3.87 14.09 32.84
N GLN A 240 -3.11 14.68 31.91
CA GLN A 240 -1.80 14.16 31.48
C GLN A 240 -0.81 14.08 32.65
N ARG A 241 -0.71 15.11 33.48
CA ARG A 241 0.15 15.08 34.69
C ARG A 241 -0.29 14.01 35.69
N PHE A 242 -1.60 13.80 35.86
CA PHE A 242 -2.13 12.73 36.70
C PHE A 242 -1.74 11.35 36.15
N ALA A 243 -1.88 11.12 34.84
CA ALA A 243 -1.45 9.87 34.22
C ALA A 243 0.05 9.61 34.42
N ILE A 244 0.90 10.61 34.15
CA ILE A 244 2.36 10.52 34.35
C ILE A 244 2.70 10.19 35.81
N ASN A 245 2.10 10.90 36.78
CA ASN A 245 2.37 10.70 38.21
C ASN A 245 1.97 9.30 38.69
N ASN A 246 0.88 8.74 38.16
CA ASN A 246 0.42 7.38 38.47
C ASN A 246 1.03 6.32 37.52
N LYS A 247 2.00 6.67 36.68
CA LYS A 247 2.66 5.77 35.70
C LYS A 247 1.68 5.07 34.74
N ILE A 248 0.59 5.75 34.35
CA ILE A 248 -0.44 5.27 33.42
C ILE A 248 -0.05 5.69 32.00
N LYS A 249 -0.11 4.77 31.02
CA LYS A 249 0.34 5.02 29.63
C LYS A 249 -0.73 5.74 28.77
N ALA A 250 -1.31 6.81 29.31
CA ALA A 250 -2.31 7.63 28.64
C ALA A 250 -1.68 8.85 27.96
N SER A 251 -1.72 8.88 26.63
CA SER A 251 -1.30 10.02 25.79
C SER A 251 -2.52 10.68 25.17
N THR A 252 -2.42 11.96 24.79
CA THR A 252 -3.43 12.60 23.92
C THR A 252 -3.30 12.19 22.45
N GLU A 253 -2.21 11.53 22.05
CA GLU A 253 -1.98 11.09 20.67
C GLU A 253 -2.21 9.58 20.56
N LEU A 254 -3.03 9.15 19.59
CA LEU A 254 -3.39 7.74 19.44
C LEU A 254 -2.17 6.87 19.09
N LYS A 255 -2.06 5.72 19.75
CA LYS A 255 -1.09 4.65 19.45
C LYS A 255 -1.44 3.95 18.12
N LYS A 256 -0.56 3.07 17.61
CA LYS A 256 -0.82 2.33 16.35
C LYS A 256 -2.04 1.43 16.48
N GLU A 257 -2.10 0.67 17.56
CA GLU A 257 -3.15 -0.26 17.98
C GLU A 257 -4.50 0.47 17.99
N GLU A 258 -4.56 1.62 18.67
CA GLU A 258 -5.77 2.45 18.80
C GLU A 258 -6.25 2.99 17.44
N VAL A 259 -5.33 3.33 16.52
CA VAL A 259 -5.68 3.73 15.14
C VAL A 259 -6.18 2.53 14.32
N ILE A 260 -5.58 1.35 14.47
CA ILE A 260 -5.97 0.12 13.76
C ILE A 260 -7.38 -0.33 14.20
N GLU A 261 -7.64 -0.42 15.51
CA GLU A 261 -8.96 -0.78 16.02
C GLU A 261 -10.02 0.28 15.66
N TYR A 262 -9.67 1.58 15.61
CA TYR A 262 -10.59 2.61 15.14
C TYR A 262 -10.99 2.38 13.67
N ILE A 263 -10.07 1.97 12.81
CA ILE A 263 -10.39 1.62 11.42
C ILE A 263 -11.30 0.40 11.37
N LEU A 264 -10.92 -0.70 12.04
CA LEU A 264 -11.68 -1.97 12.03
C LEU A 264 -13.10 -1.85 12.63
N SER A 265 -13.31 -0.93 13.58
CA SER A 265 -14.61 -0.68 14.19
C SER A 265 -15.50 0.32 13.45
N ASN A 266 -14.98 1.03 12.43
CA ASN A 266 -15.73 2.05 11.70
C ASN A 266 -15.85 1.77 10.18
N ALA A 267 -14.92 1.03 9.59
CA ALA A 267 -14.95 0.64 8.18
C ALA A 267 -16.13 -0.31 7.87
N ASN A 268 -16.80 -0.13 6.73
CA ASN A 268 -18.02 -0.86 6.40
C ASN A 268 -17.77 -2.37 6.22
N GLU A 269 -16.56 -2.73 5.80
CA GLU A 269 -16.11 -4.09 5.48
C GLU A 269 -15.94 -4.98 6.73
N THR A 270 -15.73 -4.35 7.90
CA THR A 270 -15.32 -5.03 9.14
C THR A 270 -16.16 -4.69 10.36
N ARG A 271 -16.81 -3.52 10.43
CA ARG A 271 -17.60 -3.06 11.59
C ARG A 271 -18.66 -4.06 12.07
N GLU A 272 -19.36 -4.75 11.15
CA GLU A 272 -20.42 -5.71 11.50
C GLU A 272 -19.88 -6.97 12.19
N ALA A 273 -18.62 -7.33 11.93
CA ALA A 273 -17.94 -8.48 12.52
C ALA A 273 -16.84 -8.05 13.52
N TYR A 274 -16.84 -6.77 13.93
CA TYR A 274 -15.80 -6.22 14.79
C TYR A 274 -15.96 -6.73 16.23
N PHE A 275 -14.86 -7.27 16.77
CA PHE A 275 -14.70 -7.58 18.18
C PHE A 275 -13.38 -6.98 18.69
N VAL A 276 -13.37 -6.61 19.97
CA VAL A 276 -12.17 -6.14 20.66
C VAL A 276 -11.21 -7.33 20.82
N PRO A 277 -9.97 -7.28 20.29
CA PRO A 277 -9.03 -8.39 20.35
C PRO A 277 -8.35 -8.49 21.72
N SER A 278 -7.72 -9.63 22.00
CA SER A 278 -6.70 -9.71 23.05
C SER A 278 -5.43 -8.97 22.63
N SER A 279 -4.67 -8.44 23.59
CA SER A 279 -3.38 -7.76 23.35
C SER A 279 -2.39 -8.63 22.57
N SER A 280 -2.40 -9.94 22.80
CA SER A 280 -1.54 -10.93 22.14
C SER A 280 -1.65 -11.00 20.61
N VAL A 281 -2.74 -10.49 20.01
CA VAL A 281 -2.88 -10.40 18.54
C VAL A 281 -1.82 -9.49 17.92
N TYR A 282 -1.26 -8.56 18.70
CA TYR A 282 -0.19 -7.65 18.29
C TYR A 282 1.23 -8.19 18.53
N GLU A 283 1.37 -9.35 19.19
CA GLU A 283 2.67 -9.92 19.58
C GLU A 283 3.28 -10.84 18.51
N VAL A 284 2.51 -11.21 17.48
CA VAL A 284 2.95 -12.02 16.33
C VAL A 284 4.20 -11.41 15.66
N GLU A 285 5.13 -12.27 15.24
CA GLU A 285 6.31 -11.90 14.44
C GLU A 285 6.19 -12.44 13.00
N ALA A 286 7.02 -11.90 12.09
CA ALA A 286 6.96 -12.25 10.67
C ALA A 286 7.40 -13.70 10.39
N SER A 287 6.67 -14.39 9.53
CA SER A 287 7.12 -15.60 8.83
C SER A 287 8.11 -15.21 7.72
N ASP A 288 9.25 -15.89 7.61
CA ASP A 288 10.30 -15.52 6.66
C ASP A 288 9.90 -15.71 5.19
N ILE A 289 10.50 -14.91 4.29
CA ILE A 289 10.16 -14.94 2.85
C ILE A 289 10.84 -16.12 2.16
N GLY A 290 10.22 -17.28 2.26
CA GLY A 290 10.67 -18.51 1.60
C GLY A 290 9.94 -19.75 2.10
N GLU A 291 9.45 -19.72 3.34
CA GLU A 291 8.58 -20.77 3.86
C GLU A 291 7.24 -20.76 3.12
N ALA A 292 6.81 -21.94 2.68
CA ALA A 292 5.45 -22.12 2.20
C ALA A 292 4.50 -21.93 3.38
N MET A 293 3.53 -21.02 3.24
CA MET A 293 2.56 -20.77 4.31
C MET A 293 1.87 -22.08 4.69
N PRO A 294 1.83 -22.47 5.98
CA PRO A 294 0.96 -23.55 6.41
C PRO A 294 -0.48 -23.14 6.08
N GLU A 295 -1.23 -24.01 5.40
CA GLU A 295 -2.65 -23.80 5.21
C GLU A 295 -3.30 -23.65 6.58
N VAL A 296 -4.04 -22.56 6.80
CA VAL A 296 -4.78 -22.35 8.04
C VAL A 296 -5.90 -23.37 8.07
N ILE A 297 -5.67 -24.50 8.74
CA ILE A 297 -6.67 -25.52 9.00
C ILE A 297 -7.76 -24.87 9.85
N GLU A 298 -8.82 -24.40 9.20
CA GLU A 298 -10.03 -23.93 9.87
C GLU A 298 -10.61 -25.13 10.62
N LYS A 299 -10.36 -25.18 11.93
CA LYS A 299 -10.85 -26.25 12.81
C LYS A 299 -12.38 -26.31 12.67
N PRO A 300 -12.97 -27.48 12.33
CA PRO A 300 -14.41 -27.58 12.23
C PRO A 300 -15.03 -27.22 13.58
N ILE A 301 -16.02 -26.33 13.55
CA ILE A 301 -16.81 -26.00 14.73
C ILE A 301 -17.61 -27.24 15.10
N VAL A 302 -17.23 -27.89 16.20
CA VAL A 302 -18.04 -28.95 16.80
C VAL A 302 -19.29 -28.30 17.35
N ILE A 303 -20.42 -28.53 16.67
CA ILE A 303 -21.73 -28.28 17.24
C ILE A 303 -22.00 -29.45 18.18
N GLU A 304 -22.01 -29.19 19.49
CA GLU A 304 -22.54 -30.15 20.45
C GLU A 304 -24.07 -30.17 20.29
N GLU A 305 -24.60 -31.22 19.66
CA GLU A 305 -26.03 -31.48 19.64
C GLU A 305 -26.47 -31.96 21.04
N GLU A 306 -27.36 -31.21 21.69
CA GLU A 306 -27.95 -31.63 22.96
C GLU A 306 -28.75 -32.93 22.77
N PRO A 307 -28.60 -33.95 23.65
CA PRO A 307 -29.30 -35.20 23.50
C PRO A 307 -30.80 -35.03 23.79
N VAL A 308 -31.60 -35.04 22.71
CA VAL A 308 -33.07 -35.07 22.80
C VAL A 308 -33.50 -36.37 23.50
N VAL A 309 -34.29 -36.24 24.56
CA VAL A 309 -34.86 -37.38 25.29
C VAL A 309 -36.09 -37.89 24.53
N GLU A 310 -36.04 -39.13 24.04
CA GLU A 310 -37.20 -39.82 23.49
C GLU A 310 -38.08 -40.39 24.61
N GLU A 311 -39.35 -39.98 24.68
CA GLU A 311 -40.38 -40.72 25.40
C GLU A 311 -40.97 -41.82 24.49
N PRO A 312 -41.20 -43.04 25.00
CA PRO A 312 -41.79 -44.12 24.21
C PRO A 312 -43.32 -43.93 24.08
N VAL A 313 -43.84 -44.18 22.87
CA VAL A 313 -45.28 -44.29 22.60
C VAL A 313 -45.55 -45.65 21.95
N GLU A 314 -46.65 -46.28 22.36
CA GLU A 314 -46.97 -47.69 22.05
C GLU A 314 -47.53 -47.94 20.64
N GLU A 315 -47.70 -49.22 20.30
CA GLU A 315 -48.18 -49.74 19.02
C GLU A 315 -49.61 -49.28 18.66
N GLU A 316 -49.91 -49.20 17.35
CA GLU A 316 -51.08 -49.92 16.84
C GLU A 316 -50.85 -50.41 15.39
N VAL A 317 -51.45 -51.56 15.04
CA VAL A 317 -51.15 -52.33 13.83
C VAL A 317 -52.36 -52.44 12.90
N LYS A 318 -52.15 -52.33 11.58
CA LYS A 318 -53.04 -52.91 10.54
C LYS A 318 -52.36 -53.09 9.17
N ALA A 319 -52.49 -54.29 8.60
CA ALA A 319 -52.39 -54.57 7.17
C ALA A 319 -53.79 -54.37 6.51
N GLU A 320 -54.07 -54.44 5.20
CA GLU A 320 -53.67 -55.29 4.06
C GLU A 320 -54.09 -54.58 2.73
N PRO A 321 -54.06 -55.18 1.50
CA PRO A 321 -53.05 -56.02 0.84
C PRO A 321 -52.71 -55.61 -0.62
N VAL A 322 -51.68 -56.29 -1.15
CA VAL A 322 -51.35 -56.68 -2.54
C VAL A 322 -52.39 -56.44 -3.67
N VAL A 323 -51.91 -55.92 -4.81
CA VAL A 323 -52.21 -56.43 -6.18
C VAL A 323 -50.91 -56.49 -6.99
N GLU A 324 -50.71 -57.56 -7.74
CA GLU A 324 -49.53 -57.80 -8.61
C GLU A 324 -49.83 -57.43 -10.07
N GLU A 325 -48.81 -57.10 -10.86
CA GLU A 325 -48.73 -57.58 -12.25
C GLU A 325 -47.27 -57.87 -12.63
N GLU A 326 -47.00 -59.07 -13.15
CA GLU A 326 -45.69 -59.63 -13.49
C GLU A 326 -45.58 -59.66 -15.04
N ILE A 327 -44.42 -59.43 -15.70
CA ILE A 327 -43.54 -60.49 -16.27
C ILE A 327 -42.43 -59.86 -17.15
N LYS A 328 -41.15 -60.11 -16.79
CA LYS A 328 -40.00 -60.65 -17.60
C LYS A 328 -39.61 -59.96 -18.95
N GLN A 329 -38.38 -59.99 -19.48
CA GLN A 329 -37.03 -60.53 -19.13
C GLN A 329 -36.00 -59.85 -20.10
N GLU A 330 -34.67 -59.78 -19.91
CA GLU A 330 -33.80 -60.22 -18.80
C GLU A 330 -32.59 -59.25 -18.54
N PRO A 331 -31.28 -59.42 -18.91
CA PRO A 331 -30.19 -58.75 -18.16
C PRO A 331 -29.16 -57.93 -18.99
N ILE A 332 -28.21 -57.28 -18.29
CA ILE A 332 -26.77 -57.62 -18.33
C ILE A 332 -26.05 -56.97 -17.12
N VAL A 333 -25.37 -57.84 -16.37
CA VAL A 333 -24.25 -57.65 -15.41
C VAL A 333 -23.85 -56.23 -14.98
N LYS A 334 -23.89 -56.01 -13.65
CA LYS A 334 -22.86 -55.27 -12.91
C LYS A 334 -22.40 -56.11 -11.71
N GLU A 335 -21.16 -56.55 -11.71
CA GLU A 335 -20.54 -57.12 -10.50
C GLU A 335 -19.94 -56.00 -9.64
N VAL A 336 -20.12 -56.11 -8.33
CA VAL A 336 -19.40 -55.33 -7.32
C VAL A 336 -18.68 -56.34 -6.45
N ILE A 337 -17.35 -56.36 -6.53
CA ILE A 337 -16.50 -57.20 -5.68
C ILE A 337 -15.88 -56.31 -4.60
N ILE A 338 -16.00 -56.76 -3.35
CA ILE A 338 -15.44 -56.11 -2.16
C ILE A 338 -13.99 -56.54 -2.02
N GLU A 339 -13.06 -55.60 -1.80
CA GLU A 339 -11.79 -55.95 -1.17
C GLU A 339 -11.28 -54.88 -0.19
N LYS A 340 -10.48 -55.31 0.78
CA LYS A 340 -10.02 -54.54 1.93
C LYS A 340 -8.93 -53.54 1.53
N VAL A 341 -9.04 -52.30 1.98
CA VAL A 341 -7.85 -51.47 2.18
C VAL A 341 -7.23 -51.86 3.52
N ILE A 342 -6.06 -52.51 3.46
CA ILE A 342 -5.24 -52.83 4.63
C ILE A 342 -4.35 -51.64 4.95
N GLU A 343 -4.23 -51.34 6.23
CA GLU A 343 -3.32 -50.36 6.81
C GLU A 343 -1.88 -50.57 6.32
N LYS A 344 -1.28 -49.54 5.71
CA LYS A 344 0.13 -49.51 5.31
C LYS A 344 0.73 -48.14 5.56
N GLU A 345 1.63 -48.10 6.53
CA GLU A 345 2.58 -47.01 6.70
C GLU A 345 3.44 -46.87 5.42
N VAL A 346 3.56 -45.66 4.91
CA VAL A 346 4.53 -45.29 3.87
C VAL A 346 5.16 -43.97 4.28
N PRO A 347 6.51 -43.89 4.40
CA PRO A 347 7.15 -42.80 5.14
C PRO A 347 7.18 -41.48 4.37
N THR A 348 7.03 -40.38 5.13
CA THR A 348 7.16 -39.00 4.65
C THR A 348 8.55 -38.74 4.07
N LYS A 349 8.65 -38.70 2.73
CA LYS A 349 9.85 -38.19 2.05
C LYS A 349 9.78 -36.68 1.96
N VAL A 350 10.53 -36.01 2.84
CA VAL A 350 10.85 -34.58 2.70
C VAL A 350 11.66 -34.40 1.41
N ALA A 351 11.15 -33.62 0.47
CA ALA A 351 11.85 -33.27 -0.76
C ALA A 351 12.69 -32.00 -0.54
N THR A 352 13.88 -32.15 0.05
CA THR A 352 14.89 -31.09 0.06
C THR A 352 15.35 -30.82 -1.37
N ILE A 353 15.08 -29.62 -1.88
CA ILE A 353 15.68 -29.13 -3.13
C ILE A 353 17.15 -28.87 -2.84
N ASP A 354 18.04 -29.46 -3.65
CA ASP A 354 19.48 -29.27 -3.49
C ASP A 354 19.96 -27.89 -3.99
N GLU A 355 21.10 -27.47 -3.43
CA GLU A 355 21.75 -26.19 -3.72
C GLU A 355 22.24 -26.12 -5.18
N GLU A 356 22.52 -27.27 -5.81
CA GLU A 356 22.86 -27.36 -7.23
C GLU A 356 21.66 -27.00 -8.12
N THR A 357 20.46 -27.48 -7.79
CA THR A 357 19.21 -27.16 -8.49
C THR A 357 18.87 -25.67 -8.38
N LEU A 358 19.08 -25.06 -7.20
CA LEU A 358 18.90 -23.61 -7.01
C LEU A 358 19.88 -22.80 -7.89
N ASN A 359 21.17 -23.16 -7.86
CA ASN A 359 22.18 -22.54 -8.70
C ASN A 359 21.92 -22.73 -10.21
N ARG A 360 21.32 -23.86 -10.62
CA ARG A 360 20.96 -24.18 -12.02
C ARG A 360 19.72 -23.44 -12.52
N ILE A 361 18.93 -22.85 -11.63
CA ILE A 361 17.88 -21.88 -11.95
C ILE A 361 18.54 -20.50 -12.15
N LEU A 362 19.36 -20.05 -11.19
CA LEU A 362 20.08 -18.77 -11.25
C LEU A 362 20.98 -18.67 -12.50
N SER A 363 21.65 -19.75 -12.89
CA SER A 363 22.56 -19.78 -14.05
C SER A 363 21.87 -19.71 -15.42
N LYS A 364 20.54 -19.66 -15.48
CA LYS A 364 19.77 -19.55 -16.74
C LYS A 364 19.22 -18.15 -16.99
N SER A 365 19.28 -17.25 -16.01
CA SER A 365 18.59 -15.95 -16.07
C SER A 365 19.51 -14.73 -16.06
N ASP A 366 20.80 -14.87 -16.42
CA ASP A 366 21.58 -13.71 -16.88
C ASP A 366 22.76 -14.07 -17.81
N SER A 367 22.80 -13.44 -18.97
CA SER A 367 24.00 -13.37 -19.83
C SER A 367 24.12 -12.02 -20.58
N THR A 368 23.21 -11.06 -20.32
CA THR A 368 23.07 -9.86 -21.17
C THR A 368 22.72 -8.56 -20.40
N LEU A 369 22.99 -8.44 -19.10
CA LEU A 369 22.83 -7.15 -18.40
C LEU A 369 24.02 -6.60 -17.58
N ARG A 370 25.21 -7.21 -17.64
CA ARG A 370 26.45 -6.59 -17.09
C ARG A 370 27.01 -5.46 -17.97
N LYS A 371 26.50 -4.24 -17.79
CA LYS A 371 27.20 -2.98 -18.11
C LYS A 371 27.36 -2.13 -16.85
N GLU A 372 28.60 -2.00 -16.36
CA GLU A 372 28.93 -1.18 -15.20
C GLU A 372 28.53 0.30 -15.40
N LYS A 373 27.50 0.77 -14.68
CA LYS A 373 27.32 2.20 -14.41
C LYS A 373 27.96 2.55 -13.08
N LYS A 374 29.20 3.02 -13.12
CA LYS A 374 29.86 3.64 -11.95
C LYS A 374 29.22 5.00 -11.69
N PHE A 375 28.26 5.03 -10.76
CA PHE A 375 27.71 6.29 -10.27
C PHE A 375 28.77 7.05 -9.46
N ARG A 376 28.99 8.31 -9.83
CA ARG A 376 29.88 9.23 -9.12
C ARG A 376 29.04 9.97 -8.08
N VAL A 377 29.23 9.67 -6.81
CA VAL A 377 28.49 10.31 -5.71
C VAL A 377 29.15 11.66 -5.41
N GLU A 378 28.54 12.73 -5.90
CA GLU A 378 28.86 14.11 -5.51
C GLU A 378 27.69 14.66 -4.68
N GLU A 379 27.99 14.97 -3.42
CA GLU A 379 27.17 15.70 -2.43
C GLU A 379 25.70 15.26 -2.23
N VAL A 380 25.49 14.31 -1.31
CA VAL A 380 24.16 13.95 -0.79
C VAL A 380 23.78 14.91 0.33
N GLU A 381 22.70 15.69 0.17
CA GLU A 381 22.08 16.42 1.30
C GLU A 381 21.55 15.42 2.34
N GLU A 382 21.82 15.64 3.64
CA GLU A 382 21.23 14.84 4.72
C GLU A 382 19.70 15.05 4.79
N VAL A 383 18.94 14.22 4.09
CA VAL A 383 17.49 14.08 4.31
C VAL A 383 17.27 13.34 5.63
N ARG A 384 17.32 14.10 6.73
CA ARG A 384 16.99 13.60 8.07
C ARG A 384 15.52 13.21 8.15
N LEU A 385 15.24 11.93 7.94
CA LEU A 385 14.02 11.29 8.43
C LEU A 385 13.92 11.52 9.95
N ASN A 386 12.70 11.76 10.45
CA ASN A 386 12.48 12.05 11.87
C ASN A 386 12.84 10.83 12.73
N THR A 387 14.03 10.84 13.32
CA THR A 387 14.47 9.86 14.31
C THR A 387 13.60 9.99 15.58
N VAL A 388 12.73 9.01 15.81
CA VAL A 388 12.11 8.81 17.14
C VAL A 388 13.20 8.30 18.09
N GLU A 389 13.18 8.76 19.34
CA GLU A 389 14.19 8.35 20.34
C GLU A 389 14.09 6.85 20.65
N TYR A 390 15.17 6.11 20.38
CA TYR A 390 15.26 4.68 20.63
C TYR A 390 15.60 4.40 22.10
N TYR A 391 14.60 3.99 22.88
CA TYR A 391 14.74 3.64 24.30
C TYR A 391 15.20 2.19 24.56
N GLY A 392 15.87 1.55 23.60
CA GLY A 392 16.52 0.25 23.80
C GLY A 392 17.94 0.39 24.37
N LYS A 393 18.37 -0.57 25.20
CA LYS A 393 19.78 -0.66 25.63
C LYS A 393 20.67 -0.83 24.39
N LYS A 394 21.65 0.05 24.20
CA LYS A 394 22.64 -0.10 23.13
C LYS A 394 23.40 -1.42 23.30
N PRO A 395 23.65 -2.20 22.23
CA PRO A 395 24.52 -3.37 22.31
C PRO A 395 25.94 -2.95 22.72
N LYS A 396 26.66 -3.83 23.42
CA LYS A 396 28.08 -3.61 23.75
C LYS A 396 28.88 -3.54 22.46
N GLN A 397 29.55 -2.42 22.21
CA GLN A 397 30.51 -2.32 21.11
C GLN A 397 31.80 -3.04 21.51
N TYR A 398 32.19 -4.05 20.75
CA TYR A 398 33.52 -4.66 20.83
C TYR A 398 34.43 -3.94 19.85
N VAL A 399 35.48 -3.30 20.36
CA VAL A 399 36.54 -2.71 19.53
C VAL A 399 37.57 -3.81 19.26
N ILE A 400 37.72 -4.20 18.00
CA ILE A 400 38.81 -5.07 17.56
C ILE A 400 39.88 -4.17 16.94
N GLU A 401 40.94 -3.89 17.70
CA GLU A 401 42.14 -3.24 17.15
C GLU A 401 42.98 -4.27 16.40
N LEU A 402 42.88 -4.27 15.07
CA LEU A 402 43.79 -5.04 14.22
C LEU A 402 45.12 -4.29 14.09
N ASN A 403 46.10 -4.70 14.90
CA ASN A 403 47.49 -4.31 14.69
C ASN A 403 48.17 -5.25 13.68
N ASP A 404 48.60 -4.70 12.54
CA ASP A 404 49.40 -5.43 11.55
C ASP A 404 50.82 -5.73 12.08
N LYS A 405 50.99 -6.87 12.77
CA LYS A 405 52.17 -7.76 12.70
C LYS A 405 52.02 -9.07 13.49
N ASP A 406 52.39 -10.15 12.81
CA ASP A 406 52.90 -11.44 13.28
C ASP A 406 52.36 -12.10 14.56
N THR A 407 51.76 -13.29 14.33
CA THR A 407 51.86 -14.50 15.17
C THR A 407 51.41 -14.44 16.63
N GLY A 408 50.28 -15.09 16.93
CA GLY A 408 49.94 -15.55 18.28
C GLY A 408 48.44 -15.66 18.52
N ILE A 409 47.96 -16.82 18.97
CA ILE A 409 46.65 -16.94 19.62
C ILE A 409 46.92 -16.91 21.13
N GLU A 410 46.59 -15.80 21.79
CA GLU A 410 46.47 -15.74 23.25
C GLU A 410 45.10 -15.19 23.65
N SER A 411 44.62 -15.63 24.82
CA SER A 411 43.25 -15.42 25.30
C SER A 411 43.03 -14.02 25.86
N VAL A 412 41.89 -13.40 25.55
CA VAL A 412 41.47 -12.11 26.12
C VAL A 412 40.38 -12.35 27.16
N GLU A 413 40.69 -12.06 28.43
CA GLU A 413 39.69 -12.05 29.52
C GLU A 413 38.82 -10.77 29.49
N PRO A 414 37.54 -10.85 29.87
CA PRO A 414 36.66 -9.68 29.90
C PRO A 414 36.96 -8.77 31.10
N LYS A 415 37.18 -7.48 30.84
CA LYS A 415 37.17 -6.44 31.89
C LYS A 415 35.77 -5.82 32.00
N GLU A 416 35.23 -5.80 33.21
CA GLU A 416 34.10 -4.92 33.52
C GLU A 416 34.54 -3.45 33.57
N VAL A 417 33.62 -2.55 33.23
CA VAL A 417 33.82 -1.10 33.32
C VAL A 417 32.68 -0.53 34.17
N ASP A 418 33.04 0.21 35.22
CA ASP A 418 32.10 0.72 36.23
C ASP A 418 30.95 1.53 35.65
N ASN A 419 29.72 1.17 36.03
CA ASN A 419 28.52 1.96 35.76
C ASN A 419 28.45 3.21 36.66
N LYS A 420 29.25 4.24 36.36
CA LYS A 420 29.08 5.56 36.97
C LYS A 420 27.87 6.28 36.38
N VAL A 421 26.84 6.43 37.21
CA VAL A 421 25.63 7.21 36.88
C VAL A 421 25.99 8.69 36.82
N TYR A 422 25.93 9.27 35.62
CA TYR A 422 26.00 10.72 35.44
C TYR A 422 24.59 11.30 35.44
N GLN A 423 24.23 12.04 36.49
CA GLN A 423 23.16 13.03 36.39
C GLN A 423 23.70 14.21 35.58
N VAL A 424 22.98 14.58 34.52
CA VAL A 424 23.27 15.78 33.73
C VAL A 424 22.20 16.81 34.03
N GLU A 425 22.59 17.90 34.70
CA GLU A 425 21.72 19.06 34.85
C GLU A 425 21.47 19.72 33.49
N LEU A 426 20.22 20.13 33.24
CA LEU A 426 19.83 20.79 32.00
C LEU A 426 20.32 22.24 31.98
N THR A 427 21.58 22.45 31.61
CA THR A 427 22.08 23.77 31.21
C THR A 427 21.42 24.20 29.90
N ASN A 428 20.96 25.46 29.86
CA ASN A 428 20.16 25.96 28.74
C ASN A 428 20.94 25.91 27.41
N TYR A 429 20.45 25.10 26.47
CA TYR A 429 20.87 25.19 25.07
C TYR A 429 20.03 26.22 24.32
N ASP A 430 20.70 27.07 23.55
CA ASP A 430 20.06 28.17 22.83
C ASP A 430 19.13 27.64 21.73
N VAL A 431 17.91 28.19 21.66
CA VAL A 431 16.91 27.73 20.69
C VAL A 431 17.21 28.35 19.32
N GLU A 432 17.84 27.56 18.44
CA GLU A 432 18.01 27.94 17.04
C GLU A 432 16.64 28.30 16.42
N LYS A 433 16.49 29.58 16.07
CA LYS A 433 15.24 30.12 15.54
C LYS A 433 14.96 29.52 14.16
N LYS A 434 14.07 28.52 14.11
CA LYS A 434 13.48 27.98 12.88
C LYS A 434 13.23 29.13 11.88
N ARG A 435 13.91 29.09 10.73
CA ARG A 435 13.84 30.14 9.70
C ARG A 435 12.38 30.31 9.26
N LYS A 436 11.69 31.35 9.74
CA LYS A 436 10.33 31.69 9.29
C LYS A 436 10.34 31.83 7.77
N PHE A 437 9.39 31.17 7.11
CA PHE A 437 9.22 31.24 5.65
C PHE A 437 8.97 32.70 5.25
N SER A 438 10.00 33.36 4.72
CA SER A 438 9.96 34.78 4.42
C SER A 438 9.20 35.00 3.12
N PHE A 439 7.90 35.31 3.25
CA PHE A 439 7.01 35.59 2.12
C PHE A 439 7.58 36.67 1.18
N GLY A 440 8.29 37.67 1.73
CA GLY A 440 9.02 38.67 0.95
C GLY A 440 10.12 38.10 0.05
N ARG A 441 10.85 37.04 0.46
CA ARG A 441 11.84 36.36 -0.40
C ARG A 441 11.18 35.56 -1.53
N PHE A 442 9.97 35.03 -1.31
CA PHE A 442 9.18 34.38 -2.35
C PHE A 442 8.66 35.42 -3.37
N LEU A 443 8.07 36.51 -2.90
CA LEU A 443 7.61 37.61 -3.75
C LEU A 443 8.75 38.26 -4.56
N LEU A 444 9.94 38.44 -3.97
CA LEU A 444 11.11 38.96 -4.68
C LEU A 444 11.54 38.03 -5.84
N LYS A 445 11.55 36.71 -5.62
CA LYS A 445 11.83 35.73 -6.68
C LYS A 445 10.77 35.77 -7.79
N LEU A 446 9.49 35.86 -7.42
CA LEU A 446 8.38 35.95 -8.38
C LEU A 446 8.49 37.23 -9.24
N PHE A 447 8.80 38.37 -8.62
CA PHE A 447 9.01 39.65 -9.30
C PHE A 447 10.20 39.59 -10.28
N LEU A 448 11.32 38.99 -9.88
CA LEU A 448 12.49 38.80 -10.76
C LEU A 448 12.18 37.91 -11.97
N ILE A 449 11.34 36.87 -11.82
CA ILE A 449 10.89 36.02 -12.93
C ILE A 449 10.00 36.82 -13.91
N ILE A 450 9.06 37.63 -13.40
CA ILE A 450 8.21 38.50 -14.23
C ILE A 450 9.05 39.53 -15.00
N LEU A 451 10.05 40.13 -14.34
CA LEU A 451 10.96 41.09 -14.96
C LEU A 451 11.85 40.45 -16.04
N LEU A 452 12.30 39.20 -15.84
CA LEU A 452 13.03 38.43 -16.85
C LEU A 452 12.16 38.17 -18.09
N ILE A 453 10.90 37.77 -17.90
CA ILE A 453 9.93 37.54 -18.99
C ILE A 453 9.68 38.84 -19.77
N ALA A 454 9.52 39.97 -19.08
CA ALA A 454 9.36 41.28 -19.72
C ALA A 454 10.58 41.67 -20.57
N LEU A 455 11.81 41.41 -20.09
CA LEU A 455 13.04 41.62 -20.87
C LEU A 455 13.13 40.72 -22.11
N ILE A 456 12.70 39.46 -22.01
CA ILE A 456 12.66 38.53 -23.16
C ILE A 456 11.65 39.02 -24.21
N ILE A 457 10.47 39.47 -23.80
CA ILE A 457 9.46 40.05 -24.72
C ILE A 457 10.00 41.32 -25.39
N LEU A 458 10.69 42.19 -24.65
CA LEU A 458 11.34 43.39 -25.20
C LEU A 458 12.42 43.03 -26.23
N LEU A 459 13.25 42.02 -25.96
CA LEU A 459 14.28 41.53 -26.89
C LEU A 459 13.66 40.96 -28.18
N ILE A 460 12.58 40.19 -28.07
CA ILE A 460 11.86 39.67 -29.23
C ILE A 460 11.29 40.81 -30.07
N ALA A 461 10.73 41.84 -29.43
CA ALA A 461 10.20 43.02 -30.10
C ALA A 461 11.29 43.83 -30.84
N THR A 462 12.46 44.04 -30.23
CA THR A 462 13.56 44.78 -30.89
C THR A 462 14.18 43.99 -32.04
N ILE A 463 14.34 42.67 -31.89
CA ILE A 463 14.75 41.79 -33.00
C ILE A 463 13.73 41.84 -34.14
N TYR A 464 12.43 41.79 -33.84
CA TYR A 464 11.38 41.85 -34.85
C TYR A 464 11.40 43.16 -35.64
N VAL A 465 11.48 44.31 -34.96
CA VAL A 465 11.61 45.63 -35.61
C VAL A 465 12.86 45.73 -36.48
N TRP A 466 13.98 45.13 -36.07
CA TRP A 466 15.23 45.13 -36.83
C TRP A 466 15.17 44.24 -38.09
N VAL A 467 14.43 43.12 -38.02
CA VAL A 467 14.30 42.15 -39.13
C VAL A 467 13.22 42.57 -40.15
N THR A 468 12.15 43.28 -39.73
CA THR A 468 11.06 43.70 -40.64
C THR A 468 10.83 45.23 -40.67
N PRO A 469 11.80 46.05 -41.10
CA PRO A 469 11.72 47.51 -41.06
C PRO A 469 10.69 48.15 -42.02
N THR A 470 10.07 47.36 -42.91
CA THR A 470 9.10 47.83 -43.91
C THR A 470 7.69 47.21 -43.78
N ALA A 471 7.45 46.38 -42.76
CA ALA A 471 6.14 45.77 -42.54
C ALA A 471 5.16 46.76 -41.86
N PRO A 472 3.89 46.86 -42.32
CA PRO A 472 2.89 47.68 -41.64
C PRO A 472 2.59 47.10 -40.24
N THR A 473 2.79 47.92 -39.21
CA THR A 473 2.86 47.48 -37.81
C THR A 473 1.55 46.93 -37.23
N SER A 474 0.40 47.27 -37.82
CA SER A 474 -0.94 46.98 -37.28
C SER A 474 -1.17 45.50 -36.95
N GLY A 475 -0.85 44.59 -37.88
CA GLY A 475 -1.21 43.17 -37.77
C GLY A 475 -0.51 42.37 -36.66
N VAL A 476 0.56 42.90 -36.06
CA VAL A 476 1.27 42.24 -34.95
C VAL A 476 0.80 42.81 -33.60
N PHE A 477 0.69 44.13 -33.48
CA PHE A 477 0.16 44.74 -32.26
C PHE A 477 -1.27 44.29 -31.96
N GLN A 478 -2.11 44.13 -33.00
CA GLN A 478 -3.49 43.65 -32.83
C GLN A 478 -3.53 42.21 -32.27
N LYS A 479 -2.64 41.32 -32.69
CA LYS A 479 -2.54 39.95 -32.12
C LYS A 479 -1.99 39.92 -30.69
N ILE A 480 -1.11 40.86 -30.34
CA ILE A 480 -0.64 41.04 -28.96
C ILE A 480 -1.79 41.57 -28.10
N GLU A 481 -2.57 42.53 -28.60
CA GLU A 481 -3.76 43.07 -27.94
C GLU A 481 -4.85 42.01 -27.74
N ASP A 482 -5.14 41.16 -28.74
CA ASP A 482 -6.05 40.02 -28.61
C ASP A 482 -5.57 39.03 -27.54
N PHE A 483 -4.27 38.71 -27.51
CA PHE A 483 -3.67 37.81 -26.53
C PHE A 483 -3.74 38.38 -25.09
N LEU A 484 -3.43 39.66 -24.91
CA LEU A 484 -3.53 40.35 -23.62
C LEU A 484 -4.98 40.49 -23.16
N ASN A 485 -5.93 40.80 -24.06
CA ASN A 485 -7.37 40.80 -23.74
C ASN A 485 -7.90 39.38 -23.45
N GLY A 486 -7.26 38.32 -23.98
CA GLY A 486 -7.52 36.94 -23.60
C GLY A 486 -7.09 36.62 -22.16
N ILE A 487 -5.90 37.09 -21.74
CA ILE A 487 -5.35 36.89 -20.39
C ILE A 487 -6.07 37.75 -19.34
N PHE A 488 -6.34 39.02 -19.64
CA PHE A 488 -6.88 39.99 -18.67
C PHE A 488 -8.41 40.02 -18.57
N LYS A 489 -9.11 38.96 -19.02
CA LYS A 489 -10.57 38.80 -18.85
C LYS A 489 -11.04 38.59 -17.41
N ALA A 490 -10.12 38.49 -16.45
CA ALA A 490 -10.41 38.53 -15.02
C ALA A 490 -10.34 39.98 -14.48
N ASN A 491 -11.44 40.46 -13.89
CA ASN A 491 -11.63 41.85 -13.41
C ASN A 491 -10.55 42.37 -12.43
N SER A 492 -9.70 41.53 -11.87
CA SER A 492 -8.65 41.89 -10.91
C SER A 492 -7.42 42.56 -11.53
N LEU A 493 -7.25 42.53 -12.86
CA LEU A 493 -6.02 42.99 -13.54
C LEU A 493 -6.22 44.17 -14.52
N GLN A 494 -7.42 44.74 -14.58
CA GLN A 494 -7.79 45.77 -15.55
C GLN A 494 -6.87 47.01 -15.54
N TRP A 495 -6.38 47.41 -14.36
CA TRP A 495 -5.46 48.54 -14.19
C TRP A 495 -4.10 48.40 -14.92
N LEU A 496 -3.63 47.16 -15.14
CA LEU A 496 -2.42 46.90 -15.92
C LEU A 496 -2.64 47.17 -17.40
N ARG A 497 -3.83 46.86 -17.93
CA ARG A 497 -4.19 47.15 -19.33
C ARG A 497 -4.22 48.66 -19.57
N ASP A 498 -4.85 49.41 -18.67
CA ASP A 498 -4.96 50.88 -18.78
C ASP A 498 -3.60 51.57 -18.60
N THR A 499 -2.67 50.96 -17.85
CA THR A 499 -1.28 51.39 -17.74
C THR A 499 -0.49 51.11 -19.03
N PHE A 500 -0.75 49.97 -19.69
CA PHE A 500 -0.09 49.56 -20.94
C PHE A 500 -0.46 50.48 -22.12
N HIS A 501 -1.75 50.79 -22.31
CA HIS A 501 -2.19 51.76 -23.34
C HIS A 501 -1.56 53.15 -23.14
N LYS A 502 -1.52 53.65 -21.89
CA LYS A 502 -0.83 54.91 -21.54
C LYS A 502 0.66 54.89 -21.87
N LEU A 503 1.34 53.75 -21.79
CA LEU A 503 2.76 53.63 -22.10
C LEU A 503 3.06 53.63 -23.60
N ILE A 504 2.11 53.14 -24.41
CA ILE A 504 2.27 52.94 -25.86
C ILE A 504 1.71 54.14 -26.66
N GLY A 505 0.91 55.00 -26.01
CA GLY A 505 0.37 56.22 -26.63
C GLY A 505 -0.82 55.99 -27.55
N THR A 506 -1.42 54.79 -27.54
CA THR A 506 -2.70 54.52 -28.19
C THR A 506 -3.84 55.16 -27.39
N LYS A 507 -4.78 55.79 -28.10
CA LYS A 507 -5.99 56.42 -27.57
C LYS A 507 -7.18 55.47 -27.62
#